data_AF-A0A538LMY5-F1
#
_entry.id   AF-A0A538LMY5-F1
#
_cell.length_a   1.000
_cell.length_b   1.000
_cell.length_c   1.000
_cell.angle_alpha   90.00
_cell.angle_beta   90.00
_cell.angle_gamma   90.00
#
_symmetry.space_group_name_H-M   'P 1'
#
loop_
_entity.id
_entity.type
_entity.pdbx_description
1 polymer ?
#
loop_
_entity_poly.entity_id
_entity_poly.type
_entity_poly.pdbx_seq_one_letter_code
_entity_poly.pdbx_strand_id
1 'polypeptide(L)'
;MGLFGKDKGKDKDGHATQRRRVAVVSVGAMAEQLRTAALQQAQQLQAGAAGSGGGGADWVRRLRSVLSGPDAGYVKRCTCTFCGAPKKLPSTNAYVYCDYCGSLADYDLHRACETDTMPGPEYTRLVNGLQPELKAARAAGDTTHYRELQRQVFGAYVTNCPMAVSHRAKADEDYRNDLVAYLAESGVQRAFDPEATRLEQEMAQRVAALRWTGSVMTRQVDTGSFWPMTETLSRQVEVHDMLNRRSGVSELDPDKADFLQSKLAWSMFCQGWLRYLPEDAAQQLLERTGLTNEYVPIQPEGSQDRRCSGCGGEIHALPGAKEVVCDGCGRKLDVTAAELTCGNCGATMTFPSGASHMACPYCKVDVERVGIG
;
A
#
# COMPACT_ATOMS: atom_id res chain seq x y z
N MET A 1 11.96 -28.51 -71.71
CA MET A 1 13.30 -28.75 -71.15
C MET A 1 13.13 -29.01 -69.66
N GLY A 2 13.45 -30.23 -69.20
CA GLY A 2 13.62 -30.53 -67.76
C GLY A 2 14.89 -29.86 -67.22
N LEU A 3 15.31 -29.98 -65.97
CA LEU A 3 15.07 -30.99 -64.94
C LEU A 3 15.42 -30.40 -63.55
N PHE A 4 14.60 -30.74 -62.55
CA PHE A 4 14.90 -31.15 -61.15
C PHE A 4 15.79 -30.33 -60.19
N GLY A 5 15.23 -30.12 -59.00
CA GLY A 5 15.95 -29.90 -57.73
C GLY A 5 14.99 -29.67 -56.56
N LYS A 6 14.43 -30.75 -55.99
CA LYS A 6 13.79 -30.73 -54.65
C LYS A 6 14.91 -30.70 -53.61
N ASP A 7 14.78 -29.86 -52.57
CA ASP A 7 14.98 -30.37 -51.22
C ASP A 7 14.21 -29.58 -50.15
N LYS A 8 13.76 -30.32 -49.14
CA LYS A 8 12.97 -29.86 -48.00
C LYS A 8 13.92 -29.52 -46.84
N GLY A 9 13.81 -28.32 -46.28
CA GLY A 9 14.43 -27.95 -45.02
C GLY A 9 13.41 -27.26 -44.12
N LYS A 10 13.13 -27.86 -42.96
CA LYS A 10 12.26 -27.33 -41.91
C LYS A 10 12.87 -26.08 -41.30
N ASP A 11 12.20 -24.94 -41.35
CA ASP A 11 12.50 -23.83 -40.44
C ASP A 11 11.81 -24.10 -39.10
N LYS A 12 12.65 -24.40 -38.11
CA LYS A 12 12.34 -24.46 -36.69
C LYS A 12 12.81 -23.17 -36.04
N ASP A 13 11.94 -22.61 -35.20
CA ASP A 13 12.23 -21.93 -33.94
C ASP A 13 13.27 -20.79 -33.95
N GLY A 14 12.77 -19.57 -34.16
CA GLY A 14 13.46 -18.32 -33.80
C GLY A 14 12.63 -17.52 -32.79
N HIS A 15 12.85 -17.78 -31.49
CA HIS A 15 12.21 -17.10 -30.36
C HIS A 15 12.54 -15.59 -30.34
N ALA A 16 11.65 -14.76 -30.88
CA ALA A 16 11.61 -13.32 -30.58
C ALA A 16 10.78 -13.09 -29.31
N THR A 17 11.41 -13.22 -28.14
CA THR A 17 10.73 -13.02 -26.85
C THR A 17 10.70 -11.53 -26.50
N GLN A 18 9.77 -10.83 -27.14
CA GLN A 18 9.48 -9.41 -26.93
C GLN A 18 8.58 -9.26 -25.68
N ARG A 19 9.14 -8.84 -24.54
CA ARG A 19 8.38 -8.54 -23.31
C ARG A 19 8.32 -7.03 -23.06
N ARG A 20 7.14 -6.45 -23.32
CA ARG A 20 6.61 -5.17 -22.80
C ARG A 20 5.44 -5.48 -21.87
N ARG A 21 5.22 -4.67 -20.83
CA ARG A 21 3.89 -4.16 -20.40
C ARG A 21 3.96 -3.25 -19.18
N VAL A 22 2.91 -2.43 -19.08
CA VAL A 22 2.70 -1.29 -18.19
C VAL A 22 1.26 -1.21 -17.70
N ALA A 23 0.94 -1.00 -16.42
CA ALA A 23 0.21 0.16 -15.87
C ALA A 23 -0.08 -0.04 -14.35
N VAL A 24 0.79 0.34 -13.40
CA VAL A 24 0.51 0.12 -11.96
C VAL A 24 0.97 1.13 -10.90
N VAL A 25 1.25 2.40 -11.20
CA VAL A 25 1.93 3.24 -10.19
C VAL A 25 1.18 3.65 -8.93
N SER A 26 -0.15 3.57 -8.79
CA SER A 26 -0.72 4.03 -7.50
C SER A 26 -0.75 2.99 -6.38
N VAL A 27 -0.75 1.67 -6.65
CA VAL A 27 -0.75 0.64 -5.58
C VAL A 27 -0.16 -0.71 -6.01
N GLY A 28 -0.30 -1.10 -7.28
CA GLY A 28 0.19 -2.42 -7.74
C GLY A 28 1.55 -2.42 -8.48
N ALA A 29 2.28 -1.30 -8.57
CA ALA A 29 3.62 -1.29 -9.17
C ALA A 29 4.54 -2.21 -8.38
N MET A 30 4.29 -2.33 -7.08
CA MET A 30 5.02 -3.25 -6.23
C MET A 30 4.47 -4.67 -6.18
N ALA A 31 3.17 -4.89 -6.03
CA ALA A 31 2.63 -6.24 -5.98
C ALA A 31 2.98 -7.04 -7.26
N GLU A 32 3.00 -6.40 -8.44
CA GLU A 32 3.32 -7.05 -9.71
C GLU A 32 4.82 -6.99 -10.08
N GLN A 33 5.63 -6.01 -9.65
CA GLN A 33 7.10 -6.13 -9.72
C GLN A 33 7.62 -7.25 -8.79
N LEU A 34 7.01 -7.41 -7.61
CA LEU A 34 7.35 -8.50 -6.68
C LEU A 34 6.88 -9.86 -7.21
N ARG A 35 5.78 -9.92 -7.97
CA ARG A 35 5.35 -11.13 -8.68
C ARG A 35 6.20 -11.46 -9.92
N THR A 36 6.70 -10.44 -10.62
CA THR A 36 7.56 -10.64 -11.80
C THR A 36 8.99 -11.00 -11.41
N ALA A 37 9.48 -10.49 -10.27
CA ALA A 37 10.71 -10.95 -9.61
C ALA A 37 10.56 -12.38 -9.02
N ALA A 38 9.39 -12.72 -8.46
CA ALA A 38 9.08 -14.09 -8.01
C ALA A 38 8.98 -15.11 -9.17
N LEU A 39 8.47 -14.70 -10.34
CA LEU A 39 8.44 -15.51 -11.57
C LEU A 39 9.81 -15.61 -12.27
N GLN A 40 10.68 -14.61 -12.14
CA GLN A 40 12.10 -14.72 -12.52
C GLN A 40 12.91 -15.59 -11.52
N GLN A 41 12.54 -15.59 -10.23
CA GLN A 41 13.07 -16.51 -9.21
C GLN A 41 12.63 -17.96 -9.44
N ALA A 42 11.38 -18.22 -9.85
CA ALA A 42 10.90 -19.56 -10.21
C ALA A 42 11.65 -20.13 -11.43
N GLN A 43 12.17 -19.27 -12.31
CA GLN A 43 13.00 -19.67 -13.46
C GLN A 43 14.48 -19.92 -13.11
N GLN A 44 14.99 -19.46 -11.95
CA GLN A 44 16.28 -19.91 -11.41
C GLN A 44 16.17 -21.20 -10.56
N LEU A 45 15.01 -21.48 -9.95
CA LEU A 45 14.87 -22.56 -8.96
C LEU A 45 14.53 -23.96 -9.53
N GLN A 46 14.51 -24.12 -10.86
CA GLN A 46 14.84 -25.41 -11.49
C GLN A 46 16.29 -25.84 -11.24
N ALA A 47 17.12 -25.01 -10.58
CA ALA A 47 18.42 -25.40 -10.03
C ALA A 47 18.35 -25.65 -8.51
N GLY A 48 17.49 -26.58 -8.07
CA GLY A 48 17.65 -27.33 -6.83
C GLY A 48 17.33 -26.63 -5.50
N ALA A 49 16.43 -27.26 -4.74
CA ALA A 49 16.12 -27.08 -3.33
C ALA A 49 15.14 -25.95 -2.93
N ALA A 50 14.00 -26.43 -2.43
CA ALA A 50 13.05 -25.71 -1.61
C ALA A 50 13.68 -25.25 -0.28
N GLY A 51 13.15 -24.16 0.28
CA GLY A 51 13.51 -23.74 1.64
C GLY A 51 12.97 -22.36 1.99
N SER A 52 11.74 -22.32 2.49
CA SER A 52 11.37 -21.31 3.48
C SER A 52 12.25 -21.48 4.72
N GLY A 53 13.00 -20.46 5.12
CA GLY A 53 13.64 -20.44 6.44
C GLY A 53 15.10 -19.98 6.41
N GLY A 54 15.34 -18.83 7.06
CA GLY A 54 16.69 -18.33 7.35
C GLY A 54 16.81 -16.84 7.06
N GLY A 55 16.57 -15.99 8.06
CA GLY A 55 16.91 -14.56 7.93
C GLY A 55 16.04 -13.57 8.71
N GLY A 56 14.92 -13.98 9.32
CA GLY A 56 14.01 -13.05 9.99
C GLY A 56 14.68 -12.18 11.07
N ALA A 57 15.52 -12.77 11.92
CA ALA A 57 16.19 -12.03 12.99
C ALA A 57 17.31 -11.10 12.51
N ASP A 58 18.11 -11.51 11.53
CA ASP A 58 19.21 -10.69 10.98
C ASP A 58 18.70 -9.57 10.07
N TRP A 59 17.62 -9.82 9.31
CA TRP A 59 16.92 -8.79 8.55
C TRP A 59 16.27 -7.76 9.48
N VAL A 60 15.56 -8.17 10.53
CA VAL A 60 14.97 -7.24 11.51
C VAL A 60 16.06 -6.44 12.24
N ARG A 61 17.21 -7.05 12.56
CA ARG A 61 18.36 -6.34 13.15
C ARG A 61 18.93 -5.30 12.17
N ARG A 62 19.07 -5.64 10.90
CA ARG A 62 19.57 -4.75 9.84
C ARG A 62 18.58 -3.64 9.48
N LEU A 63 17.28 -3.96 9.48
CA LEU A 63 16.22 -2.95 9.38
C LEU A 63 16.33 -1.96 10.53
N ARG A 64 16.51 -2.41 11.77
CA ARG A 64 16.70 -1.50 12.92
C ARG A 64 17.99 -0.68 12.87
N SER A 65 19.04 -1.17 12.18
CA SER A 65 20.28 -0.39 12.02
C SER A 65 20.13 0.72 10.98
N VAL A 66 19.24 0.55 9.99
CA VAL A 66 19.05 1.47 8.87
C VAL A 66 17.79 2.34 9.00
N LEU A 67 16.75 1.82 9.67
CA LEU A 67 15.53 2.52 10.06
C LEU A 67 15.52 2.65 11.58
N SER A 68 15.66 3.87 12.09
CA SER A 68 15.35 4.15 13.48
C SER A 68 13.89 3.77 13.74
N GLY A 69 13.64 2.76 14.57
CA GLY A 69 12.30 2.45 15.05
C GLY A 69 11.97 3.26 16.31
N PRO A 70 10.69 3.44 16.66
CA PRO A 70 10.35 4.07 17.93
C PRO A 70 10.81 3.17 19.09
N ASP A 71 11.56 3.75 20.03
CA ASP A 71 11.64 3.19 21.37
C ASP A 71 10.25 3.19 22.03
N ALA A 72 10.02 2.27 22.97
CA ALA A 72 8.81 2.33 23.79
C ALA A 72 8.71 3.71 24.45
N GLY A 73 7.55 4.36 24.32
CA GLY A 73 7.37 5.73 24.81
C GLY A 73 7.57 6.83 23.76
N TYR A 74 7.82 6.49 22.49
CA TYR A 74 7.98 7.45 21.40
C TYR A 74 6.95 7.25 20.28
N VAL A 75 6.65 8.34 19.56
CA VAL A 75 5.74 8.39 18.41
C VAL A 75 6.44 9.05 17.24
N LYS A 76 6.04 8.69 16.02
CA LYS A 76 6.56 9.36 14.83
C LYS A 76 6.20 10.85 14.88
N ARG A 77 7.19 11.72 14.73
CA ARG A 77 6.97 13.16 14.62
C ARG A 77 6.28 13.45 13.28
N CYS A 78 5.06 13.94 13.33
CA CYS A 78 4.38 14.54 12.19
C CYS A 78 3.38 15.61 12.62
N THR A 79 3.04 16.49 11.68
CA THR A 79 2.04 17.54 11.84
C THR A 79 0.93 17.29 10.82
N CYS A 80 -0.32 17.30 11.25
CA CYS A 80 -1.45 17.07 10.36
C CYS A 80 -1.59 18.23 9.36
N THR A 81 -1.59 17.93 8.06
CA THR A 81 -1.79 18.91 6.98
C THR A 81 -3.15 19.62 7.05
N PHE A 82 -4.17 18.97 7.63
CA PHE A 82 -5.54 19.50 7.65
C PHE A 82 -5.84 20.41 8.84
N CYS A 83 -5.32 20.10 10.03
CA CYS A 83 -5.62 20.88 11.24
C CYS A 83 -4.39 21.50 11.91
N GLY A 84 -3.19 21.23 11.43
CA GLY A 84 -1.93 21.74 11.99
C GLY A 84 -1.52 21.12 13.32
N ALA A 85 -2.29 20.17 13.87
CA ALA A 85 -1.98 19.56 15.15
C ALA A 85 -0.83 18.54 15.05
N PRO A 86 0.07 18.46 16.05
CA PRO A 86 1.11 17.45 16.09
C PRO A 86 0.55 16.08 16.50
N LYS A 87 1.15 15.00 16.00
CA LYS A 87 0.91 13.64 16.53
C LYS A 87 1.50 13.55 17.94
N LYS A 88 0.74 12.99 18.88
CA LYS A 88 1.12 12.85 20.29
C LYS A 88 0.94 11.45 20.84
N LEU A 89 0.03 10.67 20.26
CA LEU A 89 -0.23 9.28 20.65
C LEU A 89 0.51 8.31 19.71
N PRO A 90 0.82 7.09 20.17
CA PRO A 90 1.38 6.07 19.27
C PRO A 90 0.38 5.72 18.15
N SER A 91 0.89 5.08 17.10
CA SER A 91 0.06 4.34 16.14
C SER A 91 0.59 2.92 16.03
N THR A 92 -0.33 1.96 15.99
CA THR A 92 0.00 0.55 15.78
C THR A 92 0.05 0.16 14.31
N ASN A 93 -0.28 1.09 13.40
CA ASN A 93 -0.35 0.88 11.96
C ASN A 93 0.66 1.77 11.22
N ALA A 94 0.97 1.42 9.97
CA ALA A 94 1.79 2.27 9.10
C ALA A 94 1.06 3.55 8.66
N TYR A 95 -0.27 3.52 8.55
CA TYR A 95 -1.08 4.68 8.23
C TYR A 95 -1.33 5.51 9.50
N VAL A 96 -0.66 6.65 9.60
CA VAL A 96 -0.64 7.50 10.81
C VAL A 96 -1.76 8.54 10.73
N TYR A 97 -2.84 8.30 11.45
CA TYR A 97 -3.96 9.24 11.56
C TYR A 97 -3.72 10.31 12.63
N CYS A 98 -4.30 11.50 12.41
CA CYS A 98 -4.26 12.61 13.34
C CYS A 98 -5.05 12.32 14.61
N ASP A 99 -4.47 12.64 15.78
CA ASP A 99 -5.10 12.46 17.10
C ASP A 99 -6.25 13.44 17.40
N TYR A 100 -6.52 14.39 16.50
CA TYR A 100 -7.49 15.46 16.71
C TYR A 100 -8.63 15.50 15.69
N CYS A 101 -8.35 15.31 14.40
CA CYS A 101 -9.37 15.35 13.35
C CYS A 101 -9.57 14.01 12.62
N GLY A 102 -8.78 12.99 12.97
CA GLY A 102 -8.86 11.67 12.34
C GLY A 102 -8.52 11.64 10.85
N SER A 103 -7.93 12.70 10.27
CA SER A 103 -7.40 12.68 8.91
C SER A 103 -6.09 11.89 8.85
N LEU A 104 -5.82 11.22 7.72
CA LEU A 104 -4.51 10.61 7.49
C LEU A 104 -3.46 11.73 7.48
N ALA A 105 -2.47 11.65 8.37
CA ALA A 105 -1.48 12.71 8.56
C ALA A 105 -0.11 12.31 8.00
N ASP A 106 0.26 11.05 8.10
CA ASP A 106 1.55 10.55 7.60
C ASP A 106 1.53 9.02 7.35
N TYR A 107 2.64 8.48 6.84
CA TYR A 107 2.89 7.06 6.68
C TYR A 107 4.23 6.65 7.33
N ASP A 108 4.24 5.64 8.20
CA ASP A 108 5.43 5.14 8.88
C ASP A 108 6.02 3.91 8.15
N LEU A 109 7.15 4.12 7.46
CA LEU A 109 7.89 3.06 6.79
C LEU A 109 8.39 1.96 7.75
N HIS A 110 8.83 2.31 8.96
CA HIS A 110 9.31 1.32 9.92
C HIS A 110 8.19 0.34 10.26
N ARG A 111 7.00 0.88 10.60
CA ARG A 111 5.79 0.07 10.83
C ARG A 111 5.40 -0.76 9.61
N ALA A 112 5.49 -0.20 8.41
CA ALA A 112 5.17 -0.94 7.19
C ALA A 112 6.08 -2.17 6.99
N CYS A 113 7.38 -2.02 7.30
CA CYS A 113 8.37 -3.09 7.21
C CYS A 113 8.22 -4.19 8.29
N GLU A 114 7.43 -3.97 9.34
CA GLU A 114 7.14 -4.98 10.39
C GLU A 114 6.13 -6.04 9.91
N THR A 115 5.44 -5.79 8.80
CA THR A 115 4.31 -6.60 8.34
C THR A 115 4.50 -7.05 6.90
N ASP A 116 3.92 -8.20 6.53
CA ASP A 116 3.91 -8.62 5.13
C ASP A 116 2.80 -7.87 4.38
N THR A 117 3.22 -7.02 3.45
CA THR A 117 2.33 -6.25 2.56
C THR A 117 2.11 -6.93 1.21
N MET A 118 2.60 -8.16 1.04
CA MET A 118 2.49 -8.90 -0.21
C MET A 118 1.15 -9.62 -0.39
N PRO A 119 0.57 -9.58 -1.60
CA PRO A 119 -0.57 -10.43 -1.93
C PRO A 119 -0.25 -11.91 -1.94
N GLY A 120 -1.15 -12.68 -1.32
CA GLY A 120 -1.12 -14.13 -1.36
C GLY A 120 -1.49 -14.75 -2.72
N PRO A 121 -1.47 -16.09 -2.81
CA PRO A 121 -1.71 -16.83 -4.06
C PRO A 121 -3.13 -16.64 -4.61
N GLU A 122 -4.12 -16.33 -3.76
CA GLU A 122 -5.51 -16.10 -4.18
C GLU A 122 -5.64 -14.87 -5.06
N TYR A 123 -5.10 -13.73 -4.60
CA TYR A 123 -4.99 -12.50 -5.39
C TYR A 123 -4.25 -12.76 -6.71
N THR A 124 -3.12 -13.47 -6.65
CA THR A 124 -2.32 -13.79 -7.83
C THR A 124 -3.11 -14.57 -8.89
N ARG A 125 -3.92 -15.56 -8.47
CA ARG A 125 -4.77 -16.34 -9.38
C ARG A 125 -5.84 -15.47 -10.03
N LEU A 126 -6.50 -14.61 -9.25
CA LEU A 126 -7.54 -13.71 -9.75
C LEU A 126 -6.96 -12.75 -10.80
N VAL A 127 -5.86 -12.05 -10.47
CA VAL A 127 -5.24 -11.11 -11.41
C VAL A 127 -4.82 -11.82 -12.69
N ASN A 128 -4.21 -13.00 -12.60
CA ASN A 128 -3.87 -13.80 -13.78
C ASN A 128 -5.07 -14.15 -14.66
N GLY A 129 -6.21 -14.47 -14.04
CA GLY A 129 -7.46 -14.76 -14.75
C GLY A 129 -7.99 -13.55 -15.52
N LEU A 130 -7.92 -12.35 -14.92
CA LEU A 130 -8.41 -11.11 -15.53
C LEU A 130 -7.45 -10.50 -16.58
N GLN A 131 -6.19 -10.94 -16.62
CA GLN A 131 -5.18 -10.35 -17.51
C GLN A 131 -5.56 -10.35 -18.99
N PRO A 132 -6.06 -11.44 -19.61
CA PRO A 132 -6.44 -11.41 -21.02
C PRO A 132 -7.49 -10.34 -21.34
N GLU A 133 -8.50 -10.19 -20.48
CA GLU A 133 -9.58 -9.20 -20.63
C GLU A 133 -9.09 -7.78 -20.44
N LEU A 134 -8.26 -7.52 -19.42
CA LEU A 134 -7.62 -6.21 -19.21
C LEU A 134 -6.82 -5.76 -20.45
N LYS A 135 -6.16 -6.71 -21.11
CA LYS A 135 -5.39 -6.43 -22.33
C LYS A 135 -6.29 -6.16 -23.53
N ALA A 136 -7.37 -6.93 -23.68
CA ALA A 136 -8.33 -6.75 -24.74
C ALA A 136 -9.05 -5.40 -24.61
N ALA A 137 -9.58 -5.09 -23.41
CA ALA A 137 -10.23 -3.83 -23.11
C ALA A 137 -9.31 -2.62 -23.39
N ARG A 138 -8.06 -2.70 -22.94
CA ARG A 138 -7.07 -1.64 -23.21
C ARG A 138 -6.77 -1.50 -24.70
N ALA A 139 -6.58 -2.60 -25.42
CA ALA A 139 -6.32 -2.56 -26.86
C ALA A 139 -7.50 -2.00 -27.66
N ALA A 140 -8.73 -2.23 -27.18
CA ALA A 140 -9.95 -1.71 -27.78
C ALA A 140 -10.27 -0.26 -27.40
N GLY A 141 -9.54 0.36 -26.47
CA GLY A 141 -9.90 1.69 -25.95
C GLY A 141 -11.10 1.67 -25.00
N ASP A 142 -11.54 0.50 -24.54
CA ASP A 142 -12.74 0.34 -23.71
C ASP A 142 -12.43 0.66 -22.24
N THR A 143 -12.51 1.94 -21.90
CA THR A 143 -12.23 2.45 -20.55
C THR A 143 -13.28 2.01 -19.52
N THR A 144 -14.53 1.78 -19.94
CA THR A 144 -15.62 1.35 -19.05
C THR A 144 -15.38 -0.07 -18.57
N HIS A 145 -15.19 -1.00 -19.50
CA HIS A 145 -14.92 -2.38 -19.15
C HIS A 145 -13.58 -2.53 -18.41
N TYR A 146 -12.55 -1.78 -18.82
CA TYR A 146 -11.27 -1.76 -18.11
C TYR A 146 -11.43 -1.31 -16.65
N ARG A 147 -12.26 -0.30 -16.37
CA ARG A 147 -12.56 0.17 -15.01
C ARG A 147 -13.23 -0.91 -14.16
N GLU A 148 -14.20 -1.63 -14.72
CA GLU A 148 -14.87 -2.73 -14.01
C GLU A 148 -13.89 -3.84 -13.63
N LEU A 149 -12.98 -4.21 -14.54
CA LEU A 149 -11.91 -5.16 -14.27
C LEU A 149 -10.94 -4.63 -13.20
N GLN A 150 -10.59 -3.34 -13.23
CA GLN A 150 -9.76 -2.72 -12.20
C GLN A 150 -10.44 -2.73 -10.82
N ARG A 151 -11.76 -2.50 -10.74
CA ARG A 151 -12.51 -2.63 -9.48
C ARG A 151 -12.42 -4.03 -8.89
N GLN A 152 -12.47 -5.08 -9.73
CA GLN A 152 -12.28 -6.46 -9.26
C GLN A 152 -10.86 -6.69 -8.74
N VAL A 153 -9.84 -6.20 -9.46
CA VAL A 153 -8.43 -6.30 -9.04
C VAL A 153 -8.20 -5.60 -7.70
N PHE A 154 -8.65 -4.35 -7.56
CA PHE A 154 -8.42 -3.58 -6.33
C PHE A 154 -9.32 -4.01 -5.18
N GLY A 155 -10.54 -4.48 -5.44
CA GLY A 155 -11.37 -5.12 -4.44
C GLY A 155 -10.66 -6.34 -3.85
N ALA A 156 -10.13 -7.22 -4.71
CA ALA A 156 -9.35 -8.37 -4.28
C ALA A 156 -8.07 -7.94 -3.52
N TYR A 157 -7.38 -6.90 -3.97
CA TYR A 157 -6.19 -6.39 -3.30
C TYR A 157 -6.49 -5.92 -1.86
N VAL A 158 -7.50 -5.08 -1.69
CA VAL A 158 -7.90 -4.55 -0.37
C VAL A 158 -8.30 -5.69 0.58
N THR A 159 -8.97 -6.73 0.07
CA THR A 159 -9.34 -7.91 0.85
C THR A 159 -8.15 -8.79 1.22
N ASN A 160 -7.23 -9.04 0.28
CA ASN A 160 -6.15 -10.03 0.44
C ASN A 160 -4.85 -9.44 1.02
N CYS A 161 -4.73 -8.11 1.03
CA CYS A 161 -3.55 -7.38 1.50
C CYS A 161 -3.94 -6.28 2.50
N PRO A 162 -4.63 -6.61 3.61
CA PRO A 162 -5.16 -5.60 4.53
C PRO A 162 -4.08 -4.73 5.17
N MET A 163 -2.83 -5.22 5.28
CA MET A 163 -1.70 -4.45 5.81
C MET A 163 -1.08 -3.48 4.79
N ALA A 164 -1.38 -3.66 3.50
CA ALA A 164 -0.84 -2.82 2.43
C ALA A 164 -1.72 -1.58 2.15
N VAL A 165 -2.91 -1.52 2.74
CA VAL A 165 -3.87 -0.42 2.63
C VAL A 165 -4.19 0.12 4.02
N SER A 166 -4.90 1.25 4.08
CA SER A 166 -5.35 1.77 5.37
C SER A 166 -6.19 0.74 6.12
N HIS A 167 -5.91 0.61 7.42
CA HIS A 167 -6.68 -0.24 8.32
C HIS A 167 -8.15 0.20 8.44
N ARG A 168 -8.52 1.42 8.00
CA ARG A 168 -9.91 1.85 7.82
C ARG A 168 -10.71 0.90 6.93
N ALA A 169 -10.10 0.37 5.87
CA ALA A 169 -10.76 -0.54 4.95
C ALA A 169 -11.24 -1.86 5.59
N LYS A 170 -10.77 -2.19 6.80
CA LYS A 170 -11.14 -3.42 7.51
C LYS A 170 -12.60 -3.45 7.95
N ALA A 171 -13.06 -2.41 8.65
CA ALA A 171 -14.39 -2.39 9.27
C ALA A 171 -15.30 -1.25 8.76
N ASP A 172 -14.75 -0.31 8.00
CA ASP A 172 -15.49 0.78 7.35
C ASP A 172 -15.73 0.40 5.88
N GLU A 173 -16.96 -0.05 5.57
CA GLU A 173 -17.33 -0.54 4.24
C GLU A 173 -17.40 0.57 3.21
N ASP A 174 -17.94 1.73 3.58
CA ASP A 174 -18.01 2.90 2.70
C ASP A 174 -16.60 3.35 2.33
N TYR A 175 -15.72 3.50 3.33
CA TYR A 175 -14.30 3.81 3.09
C TYR A 175 -13.63 2.77 2.16
N ARG A 176 -13.88 1.48 2.39
CA ARG A 176 -13.31 0.41 1.56
C ARG A 176 -13.79 0.53 0.10
N ASN A 177 -15.08 0.78 -0.11
CA ASN A 177 -15.66 0.92 -1.44
C ASN A 177 -15.12 2.15 -2.17
N ASP A 178 -15.00 3.27 -1.47
CA ASP A 178 -14.42 4.52 -2.00
C ASP A 178 -12.94 4.32 -2.34
N LEU A 179 -12.17 3.65 -1.47
CA LEU A 179 -10.77 3.31 -1.74
C LEU A 179 -10.64 2.46 -3.01
N VAL A 180 -11.47 1.42 -3.17
CA VAL A 180 -11.45 0.58 -4.38
C VAL A 180 -11.80 1.40 -5.62
N ALA A 181 -12.78 2.30 -5.54
CA ALA A 181 -13.15 3.17 -6.65
C ALA A 181 -12.01 4.13 -7.05
N TYR A 182 -11.40 4.79 -6.07
CA TYR A 182 -10.23 5.65 -6.25
C TYR A 182 -9.07 4.91 -6.94
N LEU A 183 -8.70 3.74 -6.41
CA LEU A 183 -7.61 2.94 -6.95
C LEU A 183 -7.90 2.46 -8.37
N ALA A 184 -9.13 2.03 -8.64
CA ALA A 184 -9.53 1.59 -9.97
C ALA A 184 -9.48 2.73 -10.99
N GLU A 185 -9.97 3.92 -10.63
CA GLU A 185 -9.93 5.08 -11.53
C GLU A 185 -8.49 5.52 -11.81
N SER A 186 -7.63 5.58 -10.78
CA SER A 186 -6.19 5.80 -10.98
C SER A 186 -5.59 4.75 -11.92
N GLY A 187 -5.97 3.47 -11.79
CA GLY A 187 -5.58 2.40 -12.71
C GLY A 187 -5.97 2.68 -14.16
N VAL A 188 -7.19 3.17 -14.40
CA VAL A 188 -7.69 3.56 -15.73
C VAL A 188 -6.85 4.71 -16.30
N GLN A 189 -6.68 5.81 -15.56
CA GLN A 189 -5.96 6.99 -16.04
C GLN A 189 -4.53 6.64 -16.49
N ARG A 190 -3.85 5.77 -15.72
CA ARG A 190 -2.50 5.30 -16.05
C ARG A 190 -2.44 4.38 -17.25
N ALA A 191 -3.42 3.49 -17.41
CA ALA A 191 -3.42 2.51 -18.48
C ALA A 191 -3.62 3.13 -19.88
N PHE A 192 -4.33 4.26 -19.94
CA PHE A 192 -4.65 4.96 -21.19
C PHE A 192 -3.79 6.21 -21.43
N ASP A 193 -2.88 6.55 -20.52
CA ASP A 193 -1.91 7.62 -20.76
C ASP A 193 -0.63 7.11 -21.44
N PRO A 194 -0.19 7.71 -22.56
CA PRO A 194 0.99 7.26 -23.29
C PRO A 194 2.30 7.36 -22.51
N GLU A 195 2.48 8.40 -21.69
CA GLU A 195 3.73 8.64 -20.96
C GLU A 195 3.84 7.70 -19.75
N ALA A 196 2.75 7.54 -18.99
CA ALA A 196 2.63 6.49 -18.00
C ALA A 196 2.93 5.12 -18.64
N THR A 197 2.33 4.87 -19.81
CA THR A 197 2.54 3.67 -20.64
C THR A 197 3.98 3.47 -21.08
N ARG A 198 4.75 4.53 -21.30
CA ARG A 198 6.16 4.44 -21.68
C ARG A 198 7.02 4.15 -20.46
N LEU A 199 6.80 4.88 -19.38
CA LEU A 199 7.62 4.82 -18.17
C LEU A 199 7.61 3.47 -17.49
N GLU A 200 6.51 2.73 -17.49
CA GLU A 200 6.56 1.39 -16.91
C GLU A 200 7.17 0.34 -17.86
N GLN A 201 7.23 0.57 -19.19
CA GLN A 201 7.99 -0.33 -20.07
C GLN A 201 9.46 -0.15 -19.77
N GLU A 202 9.85 1.10 -19.55
CA GLU A 202 11.17 1.44 -19.08
C GLU A 202 11.45 0.80 -17.71
N MET A 203 10.55 0.92 -16.73
CA MET A 203 10.68 0.24 -15.44
C MET A 203 10.86 -1.28 -15.60
N ALA A 204 10.03 -1.94 -16.41
CA ALA A 204 10.15 -3.37 -16.69
C ALA A 204 11.50 -3.74 -17.32
N GLN A 205 12.03 -2.90 -18.22
CA GLN A 205 13.36 -3.07 -18.79
C GLN A 205 14.47 -2.87 -17.75
N ARG A 206 14.35 -1.87 -16.85
CA ARG A 206 15.31 -1.66 -15.75
C ARG A 206 15.35 -2.87 -14.83
N VAL A 207 14.19 -3.38 -14.42
CA VAL A 207 14.07 -4.58 -13.57
C VAL A 207 14.70 -5.79 -14.24
N ALA A 208 14.43 -6.02 -15.53
CA ALA A 208 15.00 -7.14 -16.28
C ALA A 208 16.53 -7.03 -16.46
N ALA A 209 17.07 -5.81 -16.44
CA ALA A 209 18.50 -5.53 -16.58
C ALA A 209 19.25 -5.49 -15.23
N LEU A 210 18.58 -5.73 -14.10
CA LEU A 210 19.23 -5.75 -12.79
C LEU A 210 20.30 -6.83 -12.73
N ARG A 211 21.48 -6.43 -12.26
CA ARG A 211 22.58 -7.34 -11.96
C ARG A 211 22.54 -7.66 -10.47
N TRP A 212 22.89 -8.90 -10.16
CA TRP A 212 22.83 -9.43 -8.80
C TRP A 212 24.20 -10.00 -8.42
N THR A 213 24.54 -9.85 -7.15
CA THR A 213 25.76 -10.36 -6.53
C THR A 213 25.40 -11.21 -5.30
N GLY A 214 26.38 -11.94 -4.77
CA GLY A 214 26.20 -12.78 -3.58
C GLY A 214 25.63 -14.17 -3.88
N SER A 215 25.33 -14.92 -2.82
CA SER A 215 24.71 -16.24 -2.89
C SER A 215 23.18 -16.13 -2.89
N VAL A 216 22.46 -17.24 -3.05
CA VAL A 216 21.00 -17.28 -2.90
C VAL A 216 20.54 -16.73 -1.55
N MET A 217 21.33 -16.94 -0.49
CA MET A 217 21.02 -16.48 0.88
C MET A 217 21.52 -15.06 1.18
N THR A 218 22.45 -14.53 0.38
CA THR A 218 23.07 -13.20 0.58
C THR A 218 22.91 -12.32 -0.64
N ARG A 219 21.84 -12.53 -1.40
CA ARG A 219 21.61 -11.90 -2.71
C ARG A 219 21.50 -10.39 -2.54
N GLN A 220 22.39 -9.66 -3.21
CA GLN A 220 22.39 -8.21 -3.27
C GLN A 220 22.23 -7.73 -4.71
N VAL A 221 21.60 -6.57 -4.88
CA VAL A 221 21.52 -5.91 -6.18
C VAL A 221 22.78 -5.06 -6.41
N ASP A 222 23.34 -5.13 -7.61
CA ASP A 222 24.41 -4.23 -8.04
C ASP A 222 23.87 -2.80 -8.14
N THR A 223 24.44 -1.88 -7.36
CA THR A 223 23.95 -0.51 -7.22
C THR A 223 23.97 0.26 -8.55
N GLY A 224 24.95 -0.01 -9.42
CA GLY A 224 25.04 0.58 -10.76
C GLY A 224 23.86 0.18 -11.67
N SER A 225 23.30 -1.01 -11.48
CA SER A 225 22.06 -1.44 -12.18
C SER A 225 20.78 -1.00 -11.47
N PHE A 226 20.84 -0.72 -10.16
CA PHE A 226 19.70 -0.33 -9.33
C PHE A 226 19.30 1.14 -9.49
N TRP A 227 20.24 2.09 -9.46
CA TRP A 227 19.91 3.52 -9.45
C TRP A 227 19.06 4.00 -10.64
N PRO A 228 19.27 3.53 -11.89
CA PRO A 228 18.39 3.89 -13.01
C PRO A 228 16.92 3.50 -12.81
N MET A 229 16.64 2.49 -11.99
CA MET A 229 15.29 2.11 -11.59
C MET A 229 14.65 3.19 -10.71
N THR A 230 15.41 3.74 -9.76
CA THR A 230 14.93 4.80 -8.87
C THR A 230 14.62 6.09 -9.63
N GLU A 231 15.43 6.46 -10.62
CA GLU A 231 15.17 7.61 -11.50
C GLU A 231 13.89 7.42 -12.34
N THR A 232 13.63 6.18 -12.76
CA THR A 232 12.39 5.84 -13.46
C THR A 232 11.19 5.93 -12.53
N LEU A 233 11.33 5.47 -11.28
CA LEU A 233 10.28 5.60 -10.28
C LEU A 233 9.97 7.07 -9.96
N SER A 234 10.99 7.94 -9.80
CA SER A 234 10.76 9.38 -9.55
C SER A 234 9.86 9.99 -10.62
N ARG A 235 10.20 9.78 -11.90
CA ARG A 235 9.40 10.26 -13.03
C ARG A 235 8.01 9.65 -13.06
N GLN A 236 7.90 8.37 -12.72
CA GLN A 236 6.60 7.73 -12.58
C GLN A 236 5.77 8.44 -11.51
N VAL A 237 6.28 8.65 -10.30
CA VAL A 237 5.55 9.31 -9.21
C VAL A 237 5.04 10.69 -9.66
N GLU A 238 5.89 11.49 -10.27
CA GLU A 238 5.52 12.83 -10.77
C GLU A 238 4.43 12.78 -11.84
N VAL A 239 4.58 11.90 -12.85
CA VAL A 239 3.59 11.74 -13.92
C VAL A 239 2.25 11.31 -13.34
N HIS A 240 2.23 10.35 -12.41
CA HIS A 240 0.99 9.83 -11.86
C HIS A 240 0.28 10.80 -10.92
N ASP A 241 1.02 11.54 -10.10
CA ASP A 241 0.44 12.63 -9.31
C ASP A 241 -0.21 13.69 -10.22
N MET A 242 0.50 14.12 -11.27
CA MET A 242 -0.05 15.07 -12.25
C MET A 242 -1.28 14.52 -12.97
N LEU A 243 -1.26 13.24 -13.35
CA LEU A 243 -2.40 12.55 -13.95
C LEU A 243 -3.61 12.50 -13.04
N ASN A 244 -3.43 12.13 -11.77
CA ASN A 244 -4.53 12.03 -10.82
C ASN A 244 -5.15 13.40 -10.53
N ARG A 245 -4.32 14.46 -10.42
CA ARG A 245 -4.81 15.82 -10.22
C ARG A 245 -5.60 16.33 -11.43
N ARG A 246 -5.05 16.22 -12.65
CA ARG A 246 -5.70 16.78 -13.86
C ARG A 246 -6.97 16.04 -14.26
N SER A 247 -7.11 14.77 -13.86
CA SER A 247 -8.29 13.95 -14.14
C SER A 247 -9.34 13.99 -13.02
N GLY A 248 -9.06 14.69 -11.92
CA GLY A 248 -9.94 14.76 -10.75
C GLY A 248 -9.92 13.50 -9.87
N VAL A 249 -9.07 12.51 -10.16
CA VAL A 249 -8.97 11.27 -9.39
C VAL A 249 -8.50 11.50 -7.96
N SER A 250 -7.66 12.50 -7.72
CA SER A 250 -7.25 12.87 -6.35
C SER A 250 -8.45 13.20 -5.46
N GLU A 251 -9.56 13.68 -6.02
CA GLU A 251 -10.77 13.97 -5.25
C GLU A 251 -11.55 12.73 -4.84
N LEU A 252 -11.28 11.58 -5.45
CA LEU A 252 -11.91 10.31 -5.09
C LEU A 252 -11.23 9.64 -3.89
N ASP A 253 -10.02 10.08 -3.50
CA ASP A 253 -9.31 9.51 -2.35
C ASP A 253 -10.09 9.75 -1.05
N PRO A 254 -10.56 8.69 -0.36
CA PRO A 254 -11.35 8.83 0.87
C PRO A 254 -10.56 9.40 2.05
N ASP A 255 -9.22 9.44 1.99
CA ASP A 255 -8.37 10.09 2.99
C ASP A 255 -7.83 11.45 2.54
N LYS A 256 -8.10 11.86 1.29
CA LYS A 256 -7.60 13.11 0.69
C LYS A 256 -6.06 13.22 0.83
N ALA A 257 -5.35 12.12 0.61
CA ALA A 257 -3.93 11.99 0.90
C ALA A 257 -3.04 12.28 -0.32
N ASP A 258 -3.42 13.24 -1.15
CA ASP A 258 -2.67 13.68 -2.32
C ASP A 258 -1.24 14.12 -1.96
N PHE A 259 -1.09 14.82 -0.83
CA PHE A 259 0.18 15.24 -0.25
C PHE A 259 1.09 14.08 0.19
N LEU A 260 0.57 12.86 0.36
CA LEU A 260 1.34 11.67 0.74
C LEU A 260 1.67 10.74 -0.43
N GLN A 261 1.17 10.98 -1.64
CA GLN A 261 1.29 10.01 -2.74
C GLN A 261 2.74 9.64 -3.05
N SER A 262 3.65 10.63 -3.11
CA SER A 262 5.08 10.39 -3.31
C SER A 262 5.68 9.57 -2.17
N LYS A 263 5.35 9.91 -0.93
CA LYS A 263 5.85 9.20 0.25
C LYS A 263 5.36 7.75 0.29
N LEU A 264 4.09 7.51 -0.05
CA LEU A 264 3.51 6.18 -0.14
C LEU A 264 4.23 5.35 -1.21
N ALA A 265 4.41 5.91 -2.41
CA ALA A 265 5.10 5.23 -3.51
C ALA A 265 6.55 4.87 -3.17
N TRP A 266 7.30 5.78 -2.56
CA TRP A 266 8.68 5.51 -2.12
C TRP A 266 8.75 4.56 -0.93
N SER A 267 7.83 4.67 0.02
CA SER A 267 7.79 3.78 1.20
C SER A 267 7.50 2.36 0.79
N MET A 268 6.55 2.21 -0.13
CA MET A 268 6.32 0.99 -0.87
C MET A 268 7.67 0.55 -1.46
N PHE A 269 8.26 1.27 -2.41
CA PHE A 269 9.48 0.83 -3.10
C PHE A 269 10.60 0.39 -2.13
N CYS A 270 10.81 1.13 -1.04
CA CYS A 270 11.79 0.78 -0.01
C CYS A 270 11.49 -0.56 0.69
N GLN A 271 10.24 -0.86 1.05
CA GLN A 271 9.87 -2.16 1.64
C GLN A 271 10.31 -3.34 0.75
N GLY A 272 10.21 -3.18 -0.57
CA GLY A 272 10.59 -4.22 -1.54
C GLY A 272 12.11 -4.37 -1.74
N TRP A 273 12.88 -3.29 -1.59
CA TRP A 273 14.28 -3.22 -2.05
C TRP A 273 15.33 -3.15 -0.95
N LEU A 274 15.02 -2.60 0.23
CA LEU A 274 16.00 -2.38 1.29
C LEU A 274 16.76 -3.66 1.68
N ARG A 275 16.09 -4.82 1.71
CA ARG A 275 16.71 -6.13 2.01
C ARG A 275 17.79 -6.57 1.01
N TYR A 276 17.73 -6.07 -0.22
CA TYR A 276 18.65 -6.44 -1.30
C TYR A 276 19.78 -5.43 -1.51
N LEU A 277 19.75 -4.30 -0.82
CA LEU A 277 20.77 -3.26 -0.96
C LEU A 277 21.93 -3.51 0.02
N PRO A 278 23.16 -3.13 -0.35
CA PRO A 278 24.21 -2.79 0.61
C PRO A 278 23.75 -1.71 1.61
N GLU A 279 24.36 -1.65 2.79
CA GLU A 279 23.89 -0.76 3.88
C GLU A 279 24.01 0.72 3.53
N ASP A 280 25.12 1.13 2.92
CA ASP A 280 25.36 2.47 2.40
C ASP A 280 24.35 2.86 1.32
N ALA A 281 24.04 1.94 0.40
CA ALA A 281 23.04 2.16 -0.64
C ALA A 281 21.61 2.24 -0.06
N ALA A 282 21.31 1.45 0.97
CA ALA A 282 20.03 1.51 1.68
C ALA A 282 19.84 2.85 2.40
N GLN A 283 20.88 3.32 3.11
CA GLN A 283 20.88 4.63 3.74
C GLN A 283 20.73 5.75 2.70
N GLN A 284 21.49 5.69 1.60
CA GLN A 284 21.40 6.67 0.52
C GLN A 284 19.99 6.71 -0.10
N LEU A 285 19.32 5.56 -0.25
CA LEU A 285 17.94 5.52 -0.74
C LEU A 285 16.98 6.21 0.24
N LEU A 286 17.10 5.97 1.53
CA LEU A 286 16.24 6.58 2.55
C LEU A 286 16.43 8.10 2.65
N GLU A 287 17.67 8.57 2.58
CA GLU A 287 18.00 10.00 2.55
C GLU A 287 17.41 10.67 1.32
N ARG A 288 17.59 10.08 0.12
CA ARG A 288 17.04 10.62 -1.14
C ARG A 288 15.53 10.70 -1.16
N THR A 289 14.85 9.78 -0.47
CA THR A 289 13.39 9.67 -0.48
C THR A 289 12.72 10.41 0.67
N GLY A 290 13.50 10.96 1.62
CA GLY A 290 12.97 11.63 2.80
C GLY A 290 12.20 10.69 3.74
N LEU A 291 12.55 9.40 3.73
CA LEU A 291 11.89 8.36 4.54
C LEU A 291 12.60 8.08 5.86
N THR A 292 13.61 8.90 6.21
CA THR A 292 14.16 8.96 7.55
C THR A 292 13.12 9.55 8.49
N ASN A 293 12.62 8.74 9.43
CA ASN A 293 11.64 9.17 10.41
C ASN A 293 12.34 9.80 11.63
N GLU A 294 11.73 10.85 12.18
CA GLU A 294 12.02 11.31 13.54
C GLU A 294 10.95 10.81 14.50
N TYR A 295 11.34 10.51 15.74
CA TYR A 295 10.45 10.09 16.80
C TYR A 295 10.57 11.01 18.02
N VAL A 296 9.44 11.32 18.66
CA VAL A 296 9.34 12.19 19.84
C VAL A 296 8.63 11.47 20.98
N PRO A 297 8.90 11.82 22.25
CA PRO A 297 8.18 11.22 23.38
C PRO A 297 6.66 11.37 23.25
N ILE A 298 5.90 10.35 23.67
CA ILE A 298 4.44 10.38 23.77
C ILE A 298 4.04 11.52 24.70
N GLN A 299 3.00 12.26 24.33
CA GLN A 299 2.45 13.39 25.08
C GLN A 299 0.94 13.17 25.30
N PRO A 300 0.53 12.28 26.23
CA PRO A 300 -0.86 11.88 26.39
C PRO A 300 -1.60 12.78 27.39
N GLU A 301 -1.06 13.96 27.73
CA GLU A 301 -1.56 14.75 28.84
C GLU A 301 -3.04 15.14 28.63
N GLY A 302 -3.87 14.81 29.62
CA GLY A 302 -5.31 15.09 29.58
C GLY A 302 -6.11 14.18 28.65
N SER A 303 -5.54 13.10 28.12
CA SER A 303 -6.29 12.14 27.31
C SER A 303 -7.41 11.47 28.11
N GLN A 304 -8.55 11.26 27.48
CA GLN A 304 -9.65 10.46 28.02
C GLN A 304 -9.66 9.09 27.39
N ASP A 305 -9.72 8.05 28.23
CA ASP A 305 -9.89 6.68 27.76
C ASP A 305 -11.35 6.46 27.38
N ARG A 306 -11.55 5.88 26.20
CA ARG A 306 -12.85 5.59 25.63
C ARG A 306 -12.84 4.22 24.97
N ARG A 307 -14.02 3.72 24.60
CA ARG A 307 -14.14 2.41 23.93
C ARG A 307 -14.71 2.57 22.52
N CYS A 308 -14.04 2.01 21.52
CA CYS A 308 -14.55 1.96 20.16
C CYS A 308 -15.81 1.10 20.10
N SER A 309 -16.93 1.64 19.64
CA SER A 309 -18.17 0.86 19.51
C SER A 309 -18.07 -0.26 18.45
N GLY A 310 -17.14 -0.17 17.49
CA GLY A 310 -16.99 -1.18 16.44
C GLY A 310 -16.27 -2.45 16.89
N CYS A 311 -15.24 -2.34 17.73
CA CYS A 311 -14.42 -3.49 18.14
C CYS A 311 -14.25 -3.64 19.66
N GLY A 312 -14.74 -2.69 20.46
CA GLY A 312 -14.51 -2.64 21.91
C GLY A 312 -13.08 -2.24 22.32
N GLY A 313 -12.21 -1.95 21.34
CA GLY A 313 -10.83 -1.52 21.59
C GLY A 313 -10.75 -0.20 22.34
N GLU A 314 -9.68 -0.02 23.10
CA GLU A 314 -9.37 1.25 23.75
C GLU A 314 -9.02 2.32 22.71
N ILE A 315 -9.48 3.54 22.96
CA ILE A 315 -9.07 4.73 22.21
C ILE A 315 -8.75 5.83 23.23
N HIS A 316 -7.75 6.65 22.94
CA HIS A 316 -7.39 7.80 23.77
C HIS A 316 -7.78 9.07 23.02
N ALA A 317 -8.69 9.85 23.59
CA ALA A 317 -9.13 11.13 23.02
C ALA A 317 -8.38 12.28 23.71
N LEU A 318 -7.56 13.01 22.96
CA LEU A 318 -6.85 14.18 23.49
C LEU A 318 -7.81 15.37 23.71
N PRO A 319 -7.48 16.31 24.62
CA PRO A 319 -8.23 17.54 24.76
C PRO A 319 -8.34 18.29 23.43
N GLY A 320 -9.57 18.65 23.04
CA GLY A 320 -9.85 19.33 21.77
C GLY A 320 -9.89 18.43 20.54
N ALA A 321 -9.70 17.11 20.69
CA ALA A 321 -9.96 16.16 19.62
C ALA A 321 -11.46 16.16 19.26
N LYS A 322 -11.73 16.14 17.96
CA LYS A 322 -13.08 16.06 17.40
C LYS A 322 -13.39 14.65 16.91
N GLU A 323 -12.44 14.08 16.19
CA GLU A 323 -12.54 12.75 15.62
C GLU A 323 -11.22 12.01 15.74
N VAL A 324 -11.29 10.70 15.98
CA VAL A 324 -10.11 9.82 16.04
C VAL A 324 -10.36 8.56 15.23
N VAL A 325 -9.32 7.97 14.64
CA VAL A 325 -9.42 6.67 13.97
C VAL A 325 -8.99 5.58 14.95
N CYS A 326 -9.84 4.56 15.12
CA CYS A 326 -9.52 3.43 15.99
C CYS A 326 -8.44 2.56 15.35
N ASP A 327 -7.26 2.48 15.96
CA ASP A 327 -6.14 1.67 15.48
C ASP A 327 -6.46 0.17 15.28
N GLY A 328 -7.44 -0.39 16.01
CA GLY A 328 -7.79 -1.81 15.93
C GLY A 328 -8.73 -2.20 14.79
N CYS A 329 -9.63 -1.30 14.38
CA CYS A 329 -10.64 -1.59 13.35
C CYS A 329 -10.76 -0.53 12.26
N GLY A 330 -10.13 0.62 12.43
CA GLY A 330 -10.09 1.71 11.46
C GLY A 330 -11.37 2.53 11.35
N ARG A 331 -12.34 2.36 12.26
CA ARG A 331 -13.50 3.25 12.30
C ARG A 331 -13.09 4.65 12.73
N LYS A 332 -13.61 5.67 12.05
CA LYS A 332 -13.52 7.07 12.47
C LYS A 332 -14.61 7.35 13.50
N LEU A 333 -14.21 7.79 14.69
CA LEU A 333 -15.06 7.94 15.86
C LEU A 333 -15.21 9.41 16.23
N ASP A 334 -16.44 9.82 16.53
CA ASP A 334 -16.75 11.15 17.03
C ASP A 334 -16.52 11.19 18.55
N VAL A 335 -15.47 11.89 18.96
CA VAL A 335 -15.09 12.02 20.38
C VAL A 335 -15.58 13.32 21.00
N THR A 336 -16.34 14.14 20.27
CA THR A 336 -17.04 15.31 20.83
C THR A 336 -18.32 14.91 21.54
N ALA A 337 -19.00 13.88 21.04
CA ALA A 337 -20.17 13.32 21.68
C ALA A 337 -19.82 12.57 22.98
N ALA A 338 -20.78 12.51 23.89
CA ALA A 338 -20.72 11.69 25.08
C ALA A 338 -20.67 10.20 24.71
N GLU A 339 -19.98 9.40 25.52
CA GLU A 339 -20.07 7.94 25.39
C GLU A 339 -21.50 7.47 25.70
N LEU A 340 -21.95 6.47 24.94
CA LEU A 340 -23.23 5.83 25.18
C LEU A 340 -23.03 4.59 26.04
N THR A 341 -23.92 4.39 27.01
CA THR A 341 -23.94 3.20 27.84
C THR A 341 -24.96 2.21 27.27
N CYS A 342 -24.52 0.98 27.00
CA CYS A 342 -25.42 -0.10 26.60
C CYS A 342 -26.39 -0.43 27.74
N GLY A 343 -27.69 -0.26 27.53
CA GLY A 343 -28.71 -0.56 28.55
C GLY A 343 -28.76 -2.04 28.97
N ASN A 344 -28.24 -2.96 28.14
CA ASN A 344 -28.23 -4.39 28.45
C ASN A 344 -27.03 -4.83 29.29
N CYS A 345 -25.80 -4.44 28.90
CA CYS A 345 -24.58 -4.93 29.55
C CYS A 345 -23.78 -3.84 30.31
N GLY A 346 -24.23 -2.58 30.27
CA GLY A 346 -23.59 -1.47 30.97
C GLY A 346 -22.28 -0.97 30.36
N ALA A 347 -21.83 -1.52 29.23
CA ALA A 347 -20.59 -1.09 28.58
C ALA A 347 -20.74 0.31 27.97
N THR A 348 -19.74 1.18 28.16
CA THR A 348 -19.66 2.47 27.47
C THR A 348 -19.03 2.31 26.10
N MET A 349 -19.41 3.17 25.16
CA MET A 349 -18.87 3.15 23.80
C MET A 349 -18.97 4.51 23.10
N THR A 350 -17.97 4.79 22.27
CA THR A 350 -17.88 5.94 21.38
C THR A 350 -18.29 5.52 19.98
N PHE A 351 -19.27 6.22 19.42
CA PHE A 351 -19.86 5.91 18.11
C PHE A 351 -19.03 6.49 16.96
N PRO A 352 -19.11 5.91 15.75
CA PRO A 352 -18.57 6.51 14.56
C PRO A 352 -19.18 7.86 14.26
N SER A 353 -18.40 8.70 13.60
CA SER A 353 -18.90 9.98 13.08
C SER A 353 -20.13 9.76 12.19
N GLY A 354 -21.21 10.48 12.48
CA GLY A 354 -22.46 10.40 11.74
C GLY A 354 -23.36 9.20 12.05
N ALA A 355 -22.91 8.23 12.86
CA ALA A 355 -23.72 7.08 13.22
C ALA A 355 -24.74 7.43 14.33
N SER A 356 -26.01 7.09 14.11
CA SER A 356 -27.07 7.20 15.11
C SER A 356 -27.32 5.91 15.89
N HIS A 357 -26.98 4.75 15.33
CA HIS A 357 -27.19 3.45 15.96
C HIS A 357 -26.01 2.51 15.69
N MET A 358 -25.79 1.55 16.59
CA MET A 358 -24.82 0.47 16.42
C MET A 358 -25.10 -0.71 17.37
N ALA A 359 -24.81 -1.93 16.92
CA ALA A 359 -24.75 -3.10 17.79
C ALA A 359 -23.59 -2.99 18.81
N CYS A 360 -23.88 -3.16 20.10
CA CYS A 360 -22.90 -3.20 21.16
C CYS A 360 -21.82 -4.26 20.86
N PRO A 361 -20.51 -3.93 20.90
CA PRO A 361 -19.47 -4.87 20.53
C PRO A 361 -19.37 -6.06 21.50
N TYR A 362 -19.86 -5.91 22.73
CA TYR A 362 -19.79 -6.91 23.79
C TYR A 362 -20.99 -7.86 23.83
N CYS A 363 -22.22 -7.34 23.74
CA CYS A 363 -23.45 -8.15 23.90
C CYS A 363 -24.34 -8.19 22.65
N LYS A 364 -23.96 -7.48 21.57
CA LYS A 364 -24.62 -7.46 20.26
C LYS A 364 -26.04 -6.86 20.23
N VAL A 365 -26.52 -6.31 21.34
CA VAL A 365 -27.77 -5.54 21.37
C VAL A 365 -27.58 -4.20 20.65
N ASP A 366 -28.56 -3.81 19.83
CA ASP A 366 -28.57 -2.50 19.18
C ASP A 366 -28.69 -1.38 20.19
N VAL A 367 -27.80 -0.40 20.06
CA VAL A 367 -27.75 0.82 20.88
C VAL A 367 -27.97 2.00 19.95
N GLU A 368 -28.90 2.88 20.31
CA GLU A 368 -29.24 4.06 19.53
C GLU A 368 -28.94 5.33 20.35
N ARG A 369 -28.42 6.36 19.68
CA ARG A 369 -28.36 7.73 20.19
C ARG A 369 -29.79 8.25 20.29
N VAL A 370 -30.41 8.10 21.45
CA VAL A 370 -31.68 8.76 21.72
C VAL A 370 -31.40 10.24 21.96
N GLY A 371 -31.54 11.05 20.91
CA GLY A 371 -31.50 12.50 21.03
C GLY A 371 -32.75 12.99 21.75
N ILE A 372 -32.57 13.62 22.90
CA ILE A 372 -33.44 14.75 23.24
C ILE A 372 -32.97 15.86 22.28
N GLY A 373 -33.77 16.15 21.26
CA GLY A 373 -33.48 17.16 20.25
C GLY A 373 -33.33 18.56 20.81
#